data_AF-A0A3M1MWN8-F1
#
_entry.id   AF-A0A3M1MWN8-F1
#
_cell.length_a   1.000
_cell.length_b   1.000
_cell.length_c   1.000
_cell.angle_alpha   90.00
_cell.angle_beta   90.00
_cell.angle_gamma   90.00
#
_symmetry.space_group_name_H-M   'P 1'
#
loop_
_entity.id
_entity.type
_entity.pdbx_description
1 polymer ?
#
loop_
_entity_poly.entity_id
_entity_poly.type
_entity_poly.pdbx_seq_one_letter_code
_entity_poly.pdbx_strand_id
1 'polypeptide(L)' 'GGSIPVCTLFQRQLGAYTSNFAFGLDDERVHSPDEFFRLSSFRKGQIAYCKLLERLGR' A
#
# COMPACT_ATOMS: atom_id res chain seq x y z
N GLY A 1 4.55 -8.54 5.96
CA GLY A 1 3.38 -8.14 6.76
C GLY A 1 3.76 -7.32 7.98
N GLY A 2 4.23 -6.08 7.79
CA GLY A 2 4.65 -5.18 8.87
C GLY A 2 3.71 -4.00 9.12
N SER A 3 2.58 -3.92 8.42
CA SER A 3 1.74 -2.71 8.43
C SER A 3 0.82 -2.58 9.65
N ILE A 4 0.53 -3.69 10.35
CA ILE A 4 -0.41 -3.67 11.49
C ILE A 4 0.13 -2.83 12.68
N PRO A 5 1.42 -2.95 13.08
CA PRO A 5 1.98 -2.09 14.12
C PRO A 5 1.92 -0.59 13.78
N VAL A 6 2.19 -0.20 12.53
CA VAL A 6 2.17 1.23 12.15
C VAL A 6 0.74 1.79 12.14
N CYS A 7 -0.27 1.00 11.75
CA CYS A 7 -1.67 1.40 11.85
C CYS A 7 -2.06 1.75 13.30
N THR A 8 -1.65 0.91 14.25
CA THR A 8 -1.91 1.15 15.69
C THR A 8 -1.17 2.39 16.19
N LEU A 9 0.06 2.60 15.74
CA LEU A 9 0.85 3.78 16.10
C LEU A 9 0.16 5.07 15.63
N PHE A 10 -0.29 5.12 14.38
CA PHE A 10 -0.98 6.30 13.85
C PHE A 10 -2.29 6.58 14.57
N GLN A 11 -3.06 5.54 14.91
CA GLN A 11 -4.28 5.73 15.70
C GLN A 11 -3.95 6.35 17.07
N ARG A 12 -2.91 5.87 17.75
CA ARG A 12 -2.54 6.37 19.09
C ARG A 12 -1.98 7.79 19.08
N GLN A 13 -1.18 8.13 18.09
CA GLN A 13 -0.45 9.40 18.06
C GLN A 13 -1.23 10.51 17.35
N LEU A 14 -2.01 10.18 16.32
CA LEU A 14 -2.69 11.14 15.46
C LEU A 14 -4.21 11.05 15.55
N GLY A 15 -4.76 10.06 16.28
CA GLY A 15 -6.21 9.80 16.32
C GLY A 15 -6.79 9.32 14.99
N ALA A 16 -5.93 8.93 14.04
CA ALA A 16 -6.32 8.67 12.65
C ALA A 16 -6.34 7.17 12.34
N TYR A 17 -7.48 6.70 11.84
CA TYR A 17 -7.59 5.36 11.25
C TYR A 17 -6.83 5.31 9.93
N THR A 18 -6.20 4.18 9.67
CA THR A 18 -5.37 3.99 8.46
C THR A 18 -5.85 2.81 7.64
N SER A 19 -5.70 2.94 6.32
CA SER A 19 -6.02 1.88 5.37
C SER A 19 -4.76 1.53 4.58
N ASN A 20 -4.53 0.22 4.40
CA ASN A 20 -3.43 -0.27 3.60
C ASN A 20 -3.85 -0.25 2.12
N PHE A 21 -3.08 0.46 1.30
CA PHE A 21 -3.33 0.57 -0.14
C PHE A 21 -2.12 0.08 -0.91
N ALA A 22 -2.06 -1.23 -1.14
CA ALA A 22 -0.92 -1.93 -1.72
C ALA A 22 -1.32 -2.75 -2.96
N PHE A 23 -0.32 -3.09 -3.78
CA PHE A 23 -0.52 -3.76 -5.09
C PHE A 23 0.37 -5.00 -5.26
N GLY A 24 1.10 -5.41 -4.22
CA GLY A 24 1.87 -6.63 -4.22
C GLY A 24 0.98 -7.87 -4.16
N LEU A 25 1.45 -8.95 -4.77
CA LEU A 25 0.76 -10.25 -4.82
C LEU A 25 1.58 -11.33 -4.12
N ASP A 26 0.91 -12.37 -3.62
CA ASP A 26 1.51 -13.37 -2.73
C ASP A 26 2.66 -14.16 -3.38
N ASP A 27 2.69 -14.27 -4.70
CA ASP A 27 3.72 -15.02 -5.45
C ASP A 27 4.98 -14.20 -5.77
N GLU A 28 5.04 -12.94 -5.33
CA GLU A 28 6.13 -12.01 -5.65
C GLU A 28 7.39 -12.20 -4.79
N ARG A 29 7.40 -13.23 -3.93
CA ARG A 29 8.56 -13.67 -3.13
C ARG A 29 9.16 -12.56 -2.26
N VAL A 30 8.31 -11.74 -1.66
CA VAL A 30 8.75 -10.66 -0.76
C VAL A 30 9.71 -11.19 0.31
N HIS A 31 10.88 -10.57 0.42
CA HIS A 31 11.97 -10.99 1.32
C HIS A 31 12.58 -12.37 1.01
N SER A 32 12.59 -12.80 -0.26
CA SER A 32 13.19 -14.07 -0.71
C SER A 32 13.92 -13.92 -2.05
N PRO A 33 14.79 -14.88 -2.44
CA PRO A 33 15.44 -14.85 -3.76
C PRO A 33 14.45 -14.83 -4.93
N ASP A 34 14.84 -14.14 -6.00
CA ASP A 34 14.02 -13.79 -7.16
C ASP A 34 12.72 -13.04 -6.80
N GLU A 35 12.75 -12.19 -5.77
CA GLU A 35 11.72 -11.19 -5.52
C GLU A 35 11.50 -10.34 -6.78
N PHE A 36 10.24 -10.22 -7.20
CA PHE A 36 9.88 -9.48 -8.41
C PHE A 36 8.59 -8.70 -8.20
N PHE A 37 8.30 -7.79 -9.12
CA PHE A 37 7.05 -7.03 -9.11
C PHE A 37 6.48 -6.93 -10.52
N ARG A 38 5.17 -7.08 -10.67
CA ARG A 38 4.53 -7.01 -11.98
C ARG A 38 4.47 -5.58 -12.51
N LEU A 39 4.86 -5.39 -13.77
CA LEU A 39 4.71 -4.09 -14.46
C LEU A 39 3.23 -3.65 -14.54
N SER A 40 2.30 -4.60 -14.60
CA SER A 40 0.86 -4.30 -14.53
C SER A 40 0.45 -3.74 -13.17
N SER A 41 0.93 -4.32 -12.06
CA SER A 41 0.74 -3.80 -10.70
C SER A 41 1.40 -2.43 -10.52
N PHE A 42 2.59 -2.22 -11.10
CA PHE A 42 3.28 -0.92 -11.07
C PHE A 42 2.48 0.19 -11.73
N ARG A 43 1.94 -0.05 -12.93
CA ARG A 43 1.08 0.92 -13.63
C ARG A 43 -0.25 1.11 -12.90
N LYS A 44 -0.85 0.03 -12.39
CA LYS A 44 -2.10 0.08 -11.64
C LYS A 44 -1.97 0.94 -10.38
N GLY A 45 -0.86 0.82 -9.66
CA GLY A 45 -0.59 1.60 -8.45
C GLY A 45 -0.60 3.10 -8.70
N GLN A 46 0.11 3.56 -9.74
CA GLN A 46 0.15 4.99 -10.10
C GLN A 46 -1.25 5.54 -10.40
N ILE A 47 -2.02 4.84 -11.25
CA ILE A 47 -3.38 5.26 -11.63
C ILE A 47 -4.29 5.29 -10.39
N ALA A 48 -4.19 4.28 -9.54
CA ALA A 48 -5.02 4.14 -8.36
C ALA A 48 -4.73 5.25 -7.33
N TYR A 49 -3.47 5.60 -7.11
CA TYR A 49 -3.09 6.74 -6.26
C TYR A 49 -3.59 8.06 -6.80
N CYS A 50 -3.43 8.34 -8.10
CA CYS A 50 -3.95 9.56 -8.71
C CYS A 50 -5.47 9.69 -8.49
N LYS A 51 -6.23 8.62 -8.73
CA LYS A 51 -7.68 8.61 -8.50
C LYS A 51 -8.06 8.80 -7.04
N LEU A 52 -7.33 8.15 -6.12
CA LEU A 52 -7.58 8.28 -4.68
C LEU A 52 -7.36 9.73 -4.22
N LEU A 53 -6.21 10.32 -4.59
CA LEU A 53 -5.87 11.70 -4.21
C LEU A 53 -6.82 12.71 -4.84
N GLU A 54 -7.19 12.52 -6.12
CA GLU A 54 -8.21 13.36 -6.76
C GLU A 54 -9.54 13.31 -6.01
N ARG A 55 -9.98 12.12 -5.59
CA ARG A 55 -11.25 11.97 -4.87
C ARG A 55 -11.22 12.56 -3.46
N LEU A 56 -10.06 12.52 -2.79
CA LEU A 56 -9.86 13.07 -1.45
C LEU A 56 -9.65 14.59 -1.44
N GLY A 57 -9.09 15.15 -2.51
CA GLY A 57 -8.90 16.60 -2.66
C GLY A 57 -10.15 17.38 -3.09
N ARG A 58 -11.26 16.68 -3.32
CA ARG A 58 -12.60 17.25 -3.58
C ARG A 58 -13.40 17.25 -2.29
#